data_AF-A0A820GVJ4-F1
#
_entry.id   AF-A0A820GVJ4-F1
#
_cell.length_a   1.000
_cell.length_b   1.000
_cell.length_c   1.000
_cell.angle_alpha   90.00
_cell.angle_beta   90.00
_cell.angle_gamma   90.00
#
_symmetry.space_group_name_H-M   'P 1'
#
loop_
_entity.id
_entity.type
_entity.pdbx_description
1 polymer ?
#
loop_
_entity_poly.entity_id
_entity_poly.type
_entity_poly.pdbx_seq_one_letter_code
_entity_poly.pdbx_strand_id
1 'polypeptide(L)'
;ASDNSTARFLCLATDRSSNCTLPILPPEEYFDHYVLRRSNSLEEMGTPHWALTLCFLLAWILVAACIIQGIKSSGKVVYFTSLFPYIVIFALIIRGVTLPGAAKGISFYLKPNWSKIGEFQVWIAAASQVTFSLSVAFGSILGYASFNKFKSNYLRDCMIVTGCDCFTSVFAGFAIFSILGFMSYKTGLPIDQVAKAGPGLAFIAYPQALSIMPGGPFWAVIFFFMLLTLGLDSQFALSDVTISGLLDTFPSLRRYKTYVIIGYCSVCFLVALPICAPVK
;
A
#
# COMPACT_ATOMS: atom_id res chain seq x y z
N ALA A 1 11.01 4.08 25.97
CA ALA A 1 10.40 3.21 24.94
C ALA A 1 11.05 1.82 24.89
N SER A 2 11.50 1.27 26.03
CA SER A 2 12.45 0.14 26.06
C SER A 2 11.98 -1.12 26.79
N ASP A 3 10.68 -1.30 27.11
CA ASP A 3 10.24 -2.43 27.95
C ASP A 3 9.16 -3.36 27.38
N ASN A 4 8.50 -3.06 26.26
CA ASN A 4 7.46 -3.96 25.73
C ASN A 4 8.03 -5.22 25.05
N SER A 5 9.24 -5.16 24.50
CA SER A 5 9.91 -6.35 23.94
C SER A 5 10.24 -7.37 25.02
N THR A 6 10.73 -6.90 26.17
CA THR A 6 11.08 -7.73 27.33
C THR A 6 9.84 -8.35 27.96
N ALA A 7 8.75 -7.58 28.08
CA ALA A 7 7.46 -8.07 28.58
C ALA A 7 6.88 -9.20 27.70
N ARG A 8 7.04 -9.11 26.38
CA ARG A 8 6.54 -10.14 25.45
C ARG A 8 7.35 -11.43 25.55
N PHE A 9 8.67 -11.32 25.75
CA PHE A 9 9.54 -12.45 26.06
C PHE A 9 9.18 -13.11 27.40
N LEU A 10 8.88 -12.32 28.44
CA LEU A 10 8.47 -12.85 29.74
C LEU A 10 7.17 -13.64 29.66
N CYS A 11 6.12 -13.14 28.99
CA CYS A 11 4.87 -13.90 28.81
C CYS A 11 5.06 -15.18 27.98
N LEU A 12 5.95 -15.18 26.98
CA LEU A 12 6.22 -16.37 26.16
C LEU A 12 7.11 -17.40 26.88
N ALA A 13 7.98 -16.96 27.80
CA ALA A 13 8.89 -17.82 28.55
C ALA A 13 8.24 -18.44 29.79
N THR A 14 7.22 -17.81 30.37
CA THR A 14 6.46 -18.37 31.49
C THR A 14 5.24 -19.12 30.97
N ASP A 15 5.38 -20.44 30.78
CA ASP A 15 4.31 -21.40 30.48
C ASP A 15 3.36 -21.60 31.69
N ARG A 16 2.92 -20.50 32.32
CA ARG A 16 1.92 -20.48 33.39
C ARG A 16 0.67 -19.74 32.92
N SER A 17 -0.34 -20.56 32.70
CA SER A 17 -1.74 -20.24 32.43
C SER A 17 -2.30 -19.04 33.23
N SER A 18 -2.89 -18.09 32.51
CA SER A 18 -4.35 -17.79 32.54
C SER A 18 -4.68 -16.33 32.18
N ASN A 19 -3.74 -15.38 32.25
CA ASN A 19 -4.01 -13.95 32.04
C ASN A 19 -2.79 -13.16 31.51
N CYS A 20 -2.01 -13.73 30.59
CA CYS A 20 -0.98 -12.98 29.87
C CYS A 20 -1.57 -12.44 28.57
N THR A 21 -2.18 -11.25 28.60
CA THR A 21 -2.44 -10.50 27.36
C THR A 21 -1.07 -10.17 26.76
N LEU A 22 -0.79 -10.72 25.57
CA LEU A 22 0.45 -10.47 24.86
C LEU A 22 0.69 -8.94 24.78
N PRO A 23 1.85 -8.42 25.22
CA PRO A 23 2.12 -6.99 25.15
C PRO A 23 2.01 -6.51 23.70
N ILE A 24 1.12 -5.56 23.48
CA ILE A 24 0.90 -4.94 22.18
C ILE A 24 2.19 -4.19 21.79
N LEU A 25 2.60 -4.32 20.53
CA LEU A 25 3.79 -3.62 20.03
C LEU A 25 3.51 -2.11 20.02
N PRO A 26 4.44 -1.23 20.44
CA PRO A 26 4.17 0.21 20.45
C PRO A 26 3.68 0.79 19.10
N PRO A 27 4.18 0.33 17.93
CA PRO A 27 3.65 0.74 16.63
C PRO A 27 2.23 0.20 16.33
N GLU A 28 1.88 -0.96 16.88
CA GLU A 28 0.53 -1.52 16.78
C GLU A 28 -0.44 -0.71 17.64
N GLU A 29 -0.07 -0.41 18.88
CA GLU A 29 -0.86 0.45 19.77
C GLU A 29 -1.04 1.86 19.17
N TYR A 30 0.03 2.44 18.63
CA TYR A 30 -0.04 3.72 17.93
C TYR A 30 -0.97 3.66 16.72
N PHE A 31 -0.88 2.63 15.88
CA PHE A 31 -1.74 2.52 14.71
C PHE A 31 -3.21 2.29 15.08
N ASP A 32 -3.49 1.38 16.00
CA ASP A 32 -4.86 1.00 16.35
C ASP A 32 -5.56 2.04 17.24
N HIS A 33 -4.87 2.59 18.25
CA HIS A 33 -5.48 3.51 19.22
C HIS A 33 -5.30 4.99 18.87
N TYR A 34 -4.16 5.39 18.29
CA TYR A 34 -3.91 6.79 17.98
C TYR A 34 -4.34 7.16 16.55
N VAL A 35 -3.91 6.39 15.55
CA VAL A 35 -4.22 6.68 14.13
C VAL A 35 -5.66 6.31 13.78
N LEU A 36 -6.05 5.05 13.99
CA LEU A 36 -7.37 4.54 13.62
C LEU A 36 -8.44 4.80 14.68
N ARG A 37 -8.04 4.88 15.96
CA ARG A 37 -8.96 4.93 17.11
C ARG A 37 -10.02 3.82 17.05
N ARG A 38 -9.60 2.57 16.80
CA ARG A 38 -10.50 1.44 16.56
C ARG A 38 -11.58 1.30 17.63
N SER A 39 -12.81 1.03 17.19
CA SER A 39 -13.94 0.69 18.06
C SER A 39 -13.99 -0.81 18.34
N ASN A 40 -14.75 -1.21 19.36
CA ASN A 40 -14.90 -2.62 19.75
C ASN A 40 -15.87 -3.40 18.83
N SER A 41 -16.79 -2.68 18.19
CA SER A 41 -17.84 -3.21 17.31
C SER A 41 -18.11 -2.29 16.10
N LEU A 42 -18.66 -2.86 15.03
CA LEU A 42 -19.10 -2.10 13.85
C LEU A 42 -20.30 -1.19 14.16
N GLU A 43 -21.11 -1.56 15.15
CA GLU A 43 -22.30 -0.81 15.60
C GLU A 43 -21.92 0.46 16.37
N GLU A 44 -20.76 0.48 17.00
CA GLU A 44 -20.17 1.64 17.68
C GLU A 44 -19.37 2.50 16.69
N MET A 45 -19.96 2.85 15.54
CA MET A 45 -19.35 3.81 14.62
C MET A 45 -19.29 5.19 15.30
N GLY A 46 -18.10 5.58 15.73
CA GLY A 46 -17.84 6.88 16.32
C GLY A 46 -17.81 8.01 15.28
N THR A 47 -17.46 9.21 15.73
CA THR A 47 -17.27 10.34 14.81
C THR A 47 -15.98 10.17 13.99
N PRO A 48 -16.00 10.51 12.69
CA PRO A 48 -14.81 10.53 11.83
C PRO A 48 -13.63 11.25 12.47
N HIS A 49 -12.46 10.61 12.45
CA HIS A 49 -11.25 11.22 12.99
C HIS A 49 -10.83 12.39 12.10
N TRP A 50 -10.81 13.60 12.67
CA TRP A 50 -10.60 14.83 11.91
C TRP A 50 -9.27 14.85 11.14
N ALA A 51 -8.19 14.28 11.70
CA ALA A 51 -6.88 14.29 11.04
C ALA A 51 -6.87 13.35 9.83
N LEU A 52 -7.45 12.15 9.96
CA LEU A 52 -7.64 11.23 8.82
C LEU A 52 -8.57 11.84 7.76
N THR A 53 -9.64 12.51 8.20
CA THR A 53 -10.58 13.19 7.30
C THR A 53 -9.89 14.29 6.50
N LEU A 54 -8.98 15.05 7.12
CA LEU A 54 -8.19 16.07 6.43
C LEU A 54 -7.18 15.47 5.45
N CYS A 55 -6.48 14.40 5.84
CA CYS A 55 -5.60 13.66 4.93
C CYS A 55 -6.37 13.07 3.73
N PHE A 56 -7.57 12.56 3.98
CA PHE A 56 -8.44 12.01 2.94
C PHE A 56 -8.96 13.10 1.99
N LEU A 57 -9.34 14.26 2.54
CA LEU A 57 -9.69 15.43 1.74
C LEU A 57 -8.52 15.88 0.87
N LEU A 58 -7.31 15.94 1.43
CA LEU A 58 -6.10 16.29 0.69
C LEU A 58 -5.85 15.30 -0.46
N ALA A 59 -6.00 13.99 -0.23
CA ALA A 59 -5.86 12.98 -1.28
C ALA A 59 -6.84 13.22 -2.45
N TRP A 60 -8.10 13.53 -2.17
CA TRP A 60 -9.08 13.87 -3.22
C TRP A 60 -8.78 15.17 -3.94
N ILE A 61 -8.26 16.19 -3.24
CA ILE A 61 -7.80 17.44 -3.87
C ILE A 61 -6.64 17.17 -4.83
N LEU A 62 -5.68 16.33 -4.43
CA LEU A 62 -4.55 15.93 -5.29
C LEU A 62 -5.04 15.18 -6.54
N VAL A 63 -5.97 14.23 -6.38
CA VAL A 63 -6.59 13.50 -7.50
C VAL A 63 -7.31 14.45 -8.45
N ALA A 64 -8.15 15.35 -7.92
CA ALA A 64 -8.85 16.34 -8.73
C ALA A 64 -7.85 17.23 -9.51
N ALA A 65 -6.81 17.73 -8.84
CA ALA A 65 -5.77 18.55 -9.47
C ALA A 65 -5.06 17.81 -10.62
N CYS A 66 -4.74 16.53 -10.44
CA CYS A 66 -4.12 15.68 -11.47
C CYS A 66 -5.02 15.46 -12.69
N ILE A 67 -6.35 15.37 -12.50
CA ILE A 67 -7.31 15.03 -13.57
C ILE A 67 -7.85 16.27 -14.30
N ILE A 68 -7.97 17.43 -13.62
CA ILE A 68 -8.55 18.66 -14.19
C ILE A 68 -7.87 19.06 -15.51
N GLN A 69 -6.54 18.98 -15.55
CA GLN A 69 -5.76 19.31 -16.76
C GLN A 69 -5.67 18.15 -17.78
N GLY A 70 -6.24 16.99 -17.44
CA GLY A 70 -6.26 15.77 -18.24
C GLY A 70 -4.87 15.15 -18.44
N ILE A 71 -4.82 14.20 -19.38
CA ILE A 71 -3.68 13.29 -19.61
C ILE A 71 -2.36 14.04 -19.93
N LYS A 72 -2.42 15.26 -20.47
CA LYS A 72 -1.22 16.07 -20.71
C LYS A 72 -0.50 16.50 -19.42
N SER A 73 -1.25 16.67 -18.34
CA SER A 73 -0.71 17.00 -17.02
C SER A 73 -0.50 15.74 -16.18
N SER A 74 -1.48 14.83 -16.17
CA SER A 74 -1.35 13.54 -15.47
C SER A 74 -0.12 12.77 -15.97
N GLY A 75 0.12 12.74 -17.28
CA GLY A 75 1.32 12.12 -17.85
C GLY A 75 2.64 12.77 -17.38
N LYS A 76 2.65 14.07 -17.05
CA LYS A 76 3.84 14.73 -16.47
C LYS A 76 4.04 14.35 -15.01
N VAL A 77 2.96 14.31 -14.23
CA VAL A 77 2.99 13.92 -12.82
C VAL A 77 3.48 12.47 -12.68
N VAL A 78 3.00 11.59 -13.57
CA VAL A 78 3.38 10.17 -13.61
C VAL A 78 4.88 9.96 -13.76
N TYR A 79 5.62 10.81 -14.47
CA TYR A 79 7.08 10.64 -14.53
C TYR A 79 7.73 10.71 -13.15
N PHE A 80 7.23 11.57 -12.26
CA PHE A 80 7.73 11.60 -10.90
C PHE A 80 7.15 10.47 -10.06
N THR A 81 5.83 10.35 -10.03
CA THR A 81 5.14 9.43 -9.11
C THR A 81 5.36 7.95 -9.44
N SER A 82 5.65 7.61 -10.71
CA SER A 82 6.03 6.25 -11.10
C SER A 82 7.51 5.95 -10.88
N LEU A 83 8.43 6.90 -11.11
CA LEU A 83 9.87 6.66 -10.97
C LEU A 83 10.36 6.74 -9.52
N PHE A 84 9.77 7.63 -8.73
CA PHE A 84 10.18 7.85 -7.35
C PHE A 84 10.11 6.58 -6.49
N PRO A 85 9.05 5.75 -6.56
CA PRO A 85 9.01 4.46 -5.89
C PRO A 85 10.17 3.53 -6.23
N TYR A 86 10.60 3.46 -7.49
CA TYR A 86 11.75 2.61 -7.86
C TYR A 86 13.04 3.08 -7.20
N ILE A 87 13.26 4.39 -7.11
CA ILE A 87 14.41 4.97 -6.42
C ILE A 87 14.38 4.58 -4.94
N VAL A 88 13.22 4.69 -4.29
CA VAL A 88 13.05 4.35 -2.87
C VAL A 88 13.20 2.85 -2.64
N ILE A 89 12.57 1.99 -3.45
CA ILE A 89 12.70 0.53 -3.35
C ILE A 89 14.17 0.13 -3.52
N PHE A 90 14.88 0.68 -4.51
CA PHE A 90 16.30 0.41 -4.72
C PHE A 90 17.15 0.83 -3.52
N ALA A 91 16.93 2.03 -3.00
CA ALA A 91 17.63 2.52 -1.81
C ALA A 91 17.34 1.67 -0.56
N LEU A 92 16.09 1.23 -0.38
CA LEU A 92 15.67 0.34 0.71
C LEU A 92 16.24 -1.08 0.56
N ILE A 93 16.44 -1.58 -0.66
CA ILE A 93 17.16 -2.84 -0.88
C ILE A 93 18.60 -2.70 -0.43
N ILE A 94 19.33 -1.70 -0.94
CA ILE A 94 20.73 -1.46 -0.54
C ILE A 94 20.81 -1.36 0.98
N ARG A 95 19.94 -0.53 1.58
CA ARG A 95 19.90 -0.37 3.01
C ARG A 95 19.60 -1.68 3.73
N GLY A 96 18.57 -2.38 3.29
CA GLY A 96 18.11 -3.65 3.86
C GLY A 96 19.20 -4.71 3.85
N VAL A 97 19.90 -4.90 2.73
CA VAL A 97 20.97 -5.92 2.62
C VAL A 97 22.22 -5.57 3.44
N THR A 98 22.48 -4.28 3.72
CA THR A 98 23.57 -3.88 4.63
C THR A 98 23.29 -4.13 6.10
N LEU A 99 22.05 -4.46 6.47
CA LEU A 99 21.65 -4.68 7.87
C LEU A 99 21.89 -6.14 8.30
N PRO A 100 22.23 -6.36 9.58
CA PRO A 100 22.42 -7.72 10.09
C PRO A 100 21.10 -8.49 10.07
N GLY A 101 21.13 -9.77 9.69
CA GLY A 101 19.94 -10.61 9.61
C GLY A 101 19.15 -10.53 8.30
N ALA A 102 19.53 -9.67 7.36
CA ALA A 102 18.88 -9.54 6.05
C ALA A 102 18.81 -10.87 5.27
N ALA A 103 19.89 -11.66 5.34
CA ALA A 103 19.95 -12.98 4.69
C ALA A 103 18.85 -13.95 5.18
N LYS A 104 18.49 -13.90 6.47
CA LYS A 104 17.39 -14.71 7.02
C LYS A 104 16.04 -14.31 6.41
N GLY A 105 15.84 -13.01 6.25
CA GLY A 105 14.67 -12.43 5.57
C GLY A 105 14.55 -12.85 4.12
N ILE A 106 15.62 -12.68 3.34
CA ILE A 106 15.66 -13.07 1.92
C ILE A 106 15.51 -14.59 1.76
N SER A 107 16.13 -15.38 2.64
CA SER A 107 15.95 -16.83 2.64
C SER A 107 14.50 -17.20 2.91
N PHE A 108 13.83 -16.56 3.87
CA PHE A 108 12.40 -16.79 4.11
C PHE A 108 11.54 -16.44 2.89
N TYR A 109 11.86 -15.36 2.19
CA TYR A 109 11.14 -14.94 0.99
C TYR A 109 11.27 -15.95 -0.17
N LEU A 110 12.48 -16.45 -0.42
CA LEU A 110 12.78 -17.26 -1.61
C LEU A 110 12.71 -18.77 -1.36
N LYS A 111 12.67 -19.22 -0.10
CA LYS A 111 12.69 -20.66 0.22
C LYS A 111 11.41 -21.32 -0.30
N PRO A 112 11.49 -22.19 -1.32
CA PRO A 112 10.30 -22.79 -1.89
C PRO A 112 9.73 -23.85 -0.93
N ASN A 113 8.40 -23.89 -0.83
CA ASN A 113 7.69 -24.97 -0.19
C ASN A 113 6.85 -25.72 -1.23
N TRP A 114 7.40 -26.81 -1.77
CA TRP A 114 6.79 -27.57 -2.86
C TRP A 114 5.46 -28.22 -2.49
N SER A 115 5.21 -28.50 -1.20
CA SER A 115 3.93 -29.06 -0.76
C SER A 115 2.78 -28.07 -0.97
N LYS A 116 3.06 -26.76 -0.98
CA LYS A 116 2.06 -25.71 -1.17
C LYS A 116 1.53 -25.63 -2.60
N ILE A 117 2.26 -26.13 -3.60
CA ILE A 117 1.81 -26.08 -5.00
C ILE A 117 0.58 -26.96 -5.23
N GLY A 118 0.43 -28.04 -4.47
CA GLY A 118 -0.74 -28.92 -4.53
C GLY A 118 -2.00 -28.34 -3.86
N GLU A 119 -1.87 -27.25 -3.09
CA GLU A 119 -2.98 -26.63 -2.38
C GLU A 119 -3.75 -25.68 -3.32
N PHE A 120 -5.02 -26.00 -3.59
CA PHE A 120 -5.88 -25.18 -4.46
C PHE A 120 -5.99 -23.71 -4.03
N GLN A 121 -5.96 -23.45 -2.71
CA GLN A 121 -6.03 -22.09 -2.16
C GLN A 121 -4.85 -21.20 -2.60
N VAL A 122 -3.67 -21.79 -2.84
CA VAL A 122 -2.49 -21.05 -3.34
C VAL A 122 -2.74 -20.54 -4.76
N TRP A 123 -3.44 -21.32 -5.58
CA TRP A 123 -3.80 -20.92 -6.94
C TRP A 123 -4.89 -19.85 -6.97
N ILE A 124 -5.90 -19.94 -6.09
CA ILE A 124 -6.90 -18.87 -5.94
C ILE A 124 -6.22 -17.56 -5.52
N ALA A 125 -5.32 -17.61 -4.55
CA ALA A 125 -4.58 -16.44 -4.10
C ALA A 125 -3.71 -15.85 -5.22
N ALA A 126 -3.00 -16.69 -5.97
CA ALA A 126 -2.17 -16.26 -7.10
C ALA A 126 -3.02 -15.62 -8.22
N ALA A 127 -4.14 -16.24 -8.60
CA ALA A 127 -5.04 -15.69 -9.61
C ALA A 127 -5.61 -14.33 -9.16
N SER A 128 -6.08 -14.25 -7.91
CA SER A 128 -6.61 -13.00 -7.34
C SER A 128 -5.53 -11.91 -7.33
N GLN A 129 -4.30 -12.24 -6.90
CA GLN A 129 -3.18 -11.30 -6.86
C GLN A 129 -2.89 -10.74 -8.26
N VAL A 130 -2.80 -11.58 -9.30
CA VAL A 130 -2.52 -11.12 -10.67
C VAL A 130 -3.66 -10.26 -11.21
N THR A 131 -4.91 -10.66 -10.99
CA THR A 131 -6.10 -9.90 -11.44
C THR A 131 -6.16 -8.51 -10.80
N PHE A 132 -5.94 -8.42 -9.48
CA PHE A 132 -5.98 -7.13 -8.77
C PHE A 132 -4.73 -6.29 -9.02
N SER A 133 -3.53 -6.89 -9.14
CA SER A 133 -2.28 -6.17 -9.43
C SER A 133 -2.36 -5.40 -10.75
N LEU A 134 -2.81 -6.07 -11.80
CA LEU A 134 -2.98 -5.46 -13.13
C LEU A 134 -4.27 -4.66 -13.27
N SER A 135 -5.12 -4.60 -12.24
CA SER A 135 -6.44 -3.95 -12.30
C SER A 135 -7.27 -4.40 -13.52
N VAL A 136 -7.25 -5.70 -13.81
CA VAL A 136 -7.96 -6.25 -14.98
C VAL A 136 -9.47 -6.04 -14.81
N ALA A 137 -10.14 -5.61 -15.89
CA ALA A 137 -11.57 -5.31 -15.94
C ALA A 137 -12.04 -4.07 -15.15
N PHE A 138 -11.14 -3.29 -14.56
CA PHE A 138 -11.51 -1.99 -13.95
C PHE A 138 -11.61 -0.83 -14.96
N GLY A 139 -11.33 -1.11 -16.25
CA GLY A 139 -11.45 -0.14 -17.34
C GLY A 139 -10.26 0.83 -17.48
N SER A 140 -9.42 1.03 -16.46
CA SER A 140 -8.30 1.99 -16.48
C SER A 140 -7.33 1.75 -17.63
N ILE A 141 -6.91 0.49 -17.85
CA ILE A 141 -6.04 0.11 -18.98
C ILE A 141 -6.73 0.37 -20.32
N LEU A 142 -8.02 0.06 -20.43
CA LEU A 142 -8.80 0.29 -21.66
C LEU A 142 -8.91 1.80 -21.95
N GLY A 143 -9.18 2.60 -20.92
CA GLY A 143 -9.23 4.06 -21.00
C GLY A 143 -7.90 4.64 -21.45
N TYR A 144 -6.77 4.18 -20.92
CA TYR A 144 -5.47 4.65 -21.42
C TYR A 144 -5.13 4.15 -22.82
N ALA A 145 -5.50 2.91 -23.16
CA ALA A 145 -5.30 2.37 -24.49
C ALA A 145 -6.09 3.14 -25.56
N SER A 146 -7.23 3.78 -25.23
CA SER A 146 -7.98 4.58 -26.20
C SER A 146 -7.25 5.85 -26.65
N PHE A 147 -6.23 6.30 -25.91
CA PHE A 147 -5.38 7.43 -26.30
C PHE A 147 -4.14 7.02 -27.12
N ASN A 148 -3.92 5.72 -27.33
CA ASN A 148 -2.80 5.24 -28.15
C ASN A 148 -3.01 5.57 -29.63
N LYS A 149 -1.89 5.63 -30.37
CA LYS A 149 -1.94 5.69 -31.84
C LYS A 149 -2.55 4.40 -32.37
N PHE A 150 -3.39 4.51 -33.40
CA PHE A 150 -4.11 3.37 -33.99
C PHE A 150 -3.20 2.21 -34.44
N LYS A 151 -1.97 2.51 -34.89
CA LYS A 151 -0.98 1.51 -35.32
C LYS A 151 0.09 1.19 -34.26
N SER A 152 -0.18 1.47 -32.98
CA SER A 152 0.76 1.11 -31.90
C SER A 152 0.84 -0.41 -31.73
N ASN A 153 2.02 -0.91 -31.34
CA ASN A 153 2.21 -2.32 -31.05
C ASN A 153 1.70 -2.63 -29.63
N TYR A 154 0.39 -2.85 -29.51
CA TYR A 154 -0.25 -3.12 -28.23
C TYR A 154 0.30 -4.38 -27.55
N LEU A 155 0.70 -5.40 -28.31
CA LEU A 155 1.25 -6.64 -27.75
C LEU A 155 2.56 -6.37 -27.01
N ARG A 156 3.46 -5.57 -27.61
CA ARG A 156 4.70 -5.13 -26.96
C ARG A 156 4.39 -4.36 -25.68
N ASP A 157 3.47 -3.40 -25.74
CA ASP A 157 3.13 -2.54 -24.60
C ASP A 157 2.55 -3.38 -23.45
N CYS A 158 1.64 -4.32 -23.73
CA CYS A 158 1.08 -5.25 -22.74
C CYS A 158 2.15 -6.14 -22.09
N MET A 159 3.10 -6.67 -22.88
CA MET A 159 4.19 -7.49 -22.35
C MET A 159 5.12 -6.67 -21.44
N ILE A 160 5.40 -5.41 -21.80
CA ILE A 160 6.21 -4.51 -20.97
C ILE A 160 5.48 -4.20 -19.66
N VAL A 161 4.21 -3.77 -19.72
CA VAL A 161 3.44 -3.41 -18.52
C VAL A 161 3.33 -4.60 -17.56
N THR A 162 2.98 -5.78 -18.07
CA THR A 162 2.86 -6.99 -17.26
C THR A 162 4.20 -7.44 -16.69
N GLY A 163 5.27 -7.38 -17.50
CA GLY A 163 6.61 -7.72 -17.06
C GLY A 163 7.13 -6.78 -15.97
N CYS A 164 6.91 -5.47 -16.13
CA CYS A 164 7.26 -4.46 -15.13
C CYS A 164 6.47 -4.65 -13.82
N ASP A 165 5.16 -4.91 -13.89
CA ASP A 165 4.34 -5.17 -12.69
C ASP A 165 4.87 -6.36 -11.86
N CYS A 166 5.12 -7.49 -12.53
CA CYS A 166 5.72 -8.67 -11.93
C CYS A 166 7.12 -8.38 -11.36
N PHE A 167 7.96 -7.68 -12.12
CA PHE A 167 9.30 -7.32 -11.69
C PHE A 167 9.27 -6.45 -10.44
N THR A 168 8.45 -5.40 -10.42
CA THR A 168 8.31 -4.49 -9.28
C THR A 168 7.82 -5.21 -8.04
N SER A 169 6.86 -6.13 -8.18
CA SER A 169 6.36 -6.96 -7.09
C SER A 169 7.45 -7.83 -6.46
N VAL A 170 8.26 -8.49 -7.30
CA VAL A 170 9.40 -9.30 -6.84
C VAL A 170 10.48 -8.41 -6.20
N PHE A 171 10.79 -7.28 -6.83
CA PHE A 171 11.81 -6.35 -6.40
C PHE A 171 11.47 -5.70 -5.05
N ALA A 172 10.23 -5.26 -4.87
CA ALA A 172 9.71 -4.78 -3.59
C ALA A 172 9.75 -5.87 -2.52
N GLY A 173 9.53 -7.15 -2.88
CA GLY A 173 9.69 -8.29 -1.98
C GLY A 173 11.08 -8.33 -1.32
N PHE A 174 12.16 -8.11 -2.08
CA PHE A 174 13.51 -8.01 -1.51
C PHE A 174 13.66 -6.86 -0.52
N ALA A 175 13.10 -5.68 -0.83
CA ALA A 175 13.15 -4.52 0.07
C ALA A 175 12.40 -4.80 1.39
N ILE A 176 11.22 -5.43 1.29
CA ILE A 176 10.41 -5.76 2.47
C ILE A 176 11.11 -6.82 3.33
N PHE A 177 11.45 -7.96 2.74
CA PHE A 177 11.97 -9.10 3.50
C PHE A 177 13.39 -8.90 4.02
N SER A 178 14.25 -8.12 3.37
CA SER A 178 15.57 -7.77 3.92
C SER A 178 15.45 -6.97 5.23
N ILE A 179 14.54 -5.99 5.28
CA ILE A 179 14.28 -5.17 6.47
C ILE A 179 13.54 -5.98 7.56
N LEU A 180 12.60 -6.85 7.19
CA LEU A 180 11.99 -7.78 8.15
C LEU A 180 13.00 -8.79 8.73
N GLY A 181 13.97 -9.23 7.93
CA GLY A 181 15.08 -10.07 8.40
C GLY A 181 15.90 -9.36 9.49
N PHE A 182 16.20 -8.08 9.30
CA PHE A 182 16.83 -7.24 10.31
C PHE A 182 15.98 -7.10 11.58
N MET A 183 14.67 -6.88 11.42
CA MET A 183 13.75 -6.81 12.55
C MET A 183 13.70 -8.13 13.32
N SER A 184 13.62 -9.27 12.63
CA SER A 184 13.71 -10.61 13.23
C SER A 184 15.01 -10.81 14.01
N TYR A 185 16.14 -10.37 13.44
CA TYR A 185 17.44 -10.46 14.11
C TYR A 185 17.53 -9.59 15.37
N LYS A 186 17.01 -8.36 15.33
CA LYS A 186 17.05 -7.44 16.47
C LYS A 186 16.05 -7.79 17.58
N THR A 187 14.87 -8.28 17.21
CA THR A 187 13.80 -8.62 18.17
C THR A 187 13.87 -10.07 18.64
N GLY A 188 14.63 -10.93 17.98
CA GLY A 188 14.67 -12.37 18.26
C GLY A 188 13.40 -13.13 17.84
N LEU A 189 12.39 -12.45 17.29
CA LEU A 189 11.13 -13.07 16.86
C LEU A 189 11.28 -13.71 15.47
N PRO A 190 10.55 -14.79 15.18
CA PRO A 190 10.55 -15.41 13.85
C PRO A 190 9.84 -14.52 12.82
N ILE A 191 10.19 -14.68 11.53
CA ILE A 191 9.79 -13.76 10.46
C ILE A 191 8.27 -13.76 10.22
N ASP A 192 7.64 -14.93 10.34
CA ASP A 192 6.19 -15.14 10.24
C ASP A 192 5.39 -14.38 11.30
N GLN A 193 5.97 -14.14 12.49
CA GLN A 193 5.31 -13.36 13.55
C GLN A 193 5.45 -11.84 13.36
N VAL A 194 6.50 -11.39 12.66
CA VAL A 194 6.71 -9.95 12.37
C VAL A 194 6.11 -9.53 11.03
N ALA A 195 5.95 -10.48 10.10
CA ALA A 195 5.28 -10.26 8.81
C ALA A 195 3.76 -10.31 8.98
N LYS A 196 3.15 -9.20 9.41
CA LYS A 196 1.69 -9.05 9.39
C LYS A 196 1.18 -8.99 7.96
N ALA A 197 0.01 -9.56 7.69
CA ALA A 197 -0.64 -9.45 6.38
C ALA A 197 -1.35 -8.09 6.22
N GLY A 198 -1.57 -7.69 4.96
CA GLY A 198 -2.38 -6.52 4.62
C GLY A 198 -1.77 -5.18 5.10
N PRO A 199 -2.61 -4.19 5.46
CA PRO A 199 -2.15 -2.87 5.91
C PRO A 199 -1.20 -2.92 7.12
N GLY A 200 -1.32 -3.94 7.97
CA GLY A 200 -0.43 -4.12 9.13
C GLY A 200 1.04 -4.30 8.75
N LEU A 201 1.34 -4.81 7.54
CA LEU A 201 2.71 -4.89 7.06
C LEU A 201 3.33 -3.50 6.93
N ALA A 202 2.63 -2.61 6.23
CA ALA A 202 3.13 -1.28 5.87
C ALA A 202 3.01 -0.27 7.01
N PHE A 203 1.99 -0.38 7.87
CA PHE A 203 1.70 0.61 8.92
C PHE A 203 2.08 0.18 10.34
N ILE A 204 2.40 -1.10 10.57
CA ILE A 204 2.85 -1.60 11.88
C ILE A 204 4.25 -2.20 11.80
N ALA A 205 4.43 -3.25 10.99
CA ALA A 205 5.69 -4.00 10.95
C ALA A 205 6.84 -3.17 10.37
N TYR A 206 6.60 -2.48 9.24
CA TYR A 206 7.64 -1.66 8.62
C TYR A 206 8.06 -0.46 9.47
N PRO A 207 7.14 0.35 10.02
CA PRO A 207 7.50 1.47 10.89
C PRO A 207 8.25 1.00 12.14
N GLN A 208 7.91 -0.19 12.66
CA GLN A 208 8.67 -0.81 13.72
C GLN A 208 10.13 -1.07 13.30
N ALA A 209 10.34 -1.73 12.16
CA ALA A 209 11.67 -2.01 11.63
C ALA A 209 12.46 -0.71 11.34
N LEU A 210 11.80 0.32 10.83
CA LEU A 210 12.41 1.64 10.58
C LEU A 210 12.80 2.36 11.87
N SER A 211 11.99 2.24 12.94
CA SER A 211 12.26 2.90 14.23
C SER A 211 13.54 2.42 14.92
N ILE A 212 13.93 1.16 14.67
CA ILE A 212 15.16 0.54 15.23
C ILE A 212 16.35 0.61 14.27
N MET A 213 16.13 1.11 13.05
CA MET A 213 17.16 1.25 12.03
C MET A 213 17.91 2.57 12.21
N PRO A 214 19.25 2.60 12.08
CA PRO A 214 19.99 3.85 12.04
C PRO A 214 19.51 4.73 10.87
N GLY A 215 19.19 5.99 11.18
CA GLY A 215 18.56 6.93 10.24
C GLY A 215 17.05 6.75 10.08
N GLY A 216 16.38 6.04 11.00
CA GLY A 216 14.95 5.70 10.93
C GLY A 216 14.00 6.79 10.45
N PRO A 217 14.06 8.04 10.96
CA PRO A 217 13.19 9.12 10.51
C PRO A 217 13.30 9.43 9.02
N PHE A 218 14.50 9.41 8.45
CA PHE A 218 14.72 9.62 7.01
C PHE A 218 14.06 8.52 6.19
N TRP A 219 14.29 7.26 6.55
CA TRP A 219 13.70 6.10 5.86
C TRP A 219 12.17 6.08 5.96
N ALA A 220 11.61 6.50 7.11
CA ALA A 220 10.16 6.58 7.30
C ALA A 220 9.52 7.63 6.37
N VAL A 221 10.11 8.83 6.27
CA VAL A 221 9.57 9.89 5.40
C VAL A 221 9.55 9.43 3.94
N ILE A 222 10.65 8.89 3.41
CA ILE A 222 10.69 8.46 2.02
C ILE A 222 9.80 7.23 1.76
N PHE A 223 9.66 6.32 2.74
CA PHE A 223 8.79 5.15 2.63
C PHE A 223 7.32 5.53 2.58
N PHE A 224 6.84 6.38 3.49
CA PHE A 224 5.44 6.81 3.48
C PHE A 224 5.13 7.72 2.30
N PHE A 225 6.08 8.55 1.87
CA PHE A 225 5.92 9.33 0.66
C PHE A 225 5.86 8.45 -0.60
N MET A 226 6.65 7.37 -0.66
CA MET A 226 6.52 6.35 -1.70
C MET A 226 5.14 5.67 -1.68
N LEU A 227 4.63 5.28 -0.50
CA LEU A 227 3.28 4.70 -0.39
C LEU A 227 2.20 5.67 -0.88
N LEU A 228 2.35 6.97 -0.58
CA LEU A 228 1.45 8.00 -1.07
C LEU A 228 1.49 8.09 -2.60
N THR A 229 2.67 8.13 -3.22
CA THR A 229 2.77 8.20 -4.70
C THR A 229 2.22 6.95 -5.37
N LEU A 230 2.49 5.76 -4.82
CA LEU A 230 1.94 4.49 -5.32
C LEU A 230 0.41 4.48 -5.26
N GLY A 231 -0.19 4.95 -4.16
CA GLY A 231 -1.64 5.02 -4.01
C GLY A 231 -2.30 6.07 -4.91
N LEU A 232 -1.67 7.25 -5.04
CA LEU A 232 -2.18 8.34 -5.88
C LEU A 232 -2.27 7.93 -7.35
N ASP A 233 -1.26 7.23 -7.87
CA ASP A 233 -1.21 6.79 -9.27
C ASP A 233 -2.39 5.88 -9.62
N SER A 234 -2.66 4.88 -8.78
CA SER A 234 -3.81 4.00 -8.96
C SER A 234 -5.14 4.74 -8.81
N GLN A 235 -5.25 5.63 -7.83
CA GLN A 235 -6.50 6.32 -7.52
C GLN A 235 -6.93 7.28 -8.65
N PHE A 236 -6.01 8.09 -9.19
CA PHE A 236 -6.38 8.98 -10.29
C PHE A 236 -6.66 8.17 -11.57
N ALA A 237 -5.97 7.06 -11.82
CA ALA A 237 -6.21 6.23 -13.00
C ALA A 237 -7.63 5.67 -13.06
N LEU A 238 -8.11 5.16 -11.92
CA LEU A 238 -9.48 4.67 -11.78
C LEU A 238 -10.49 5.82 -11.85
N SER A 239 -10.20 6.96 -11.23
CA SER A 239 -11.11 8.12 -11.27
C SER A 239 -11.21 8.72 -12.67
N ASP A 240 -10.09 8.83 -13.39
CA ASP A 240 -10.02 9.39 -14.74
C ASP A 240 -10.79 8.54 -15.75
N VAL A 241 -10.73 7.20 -15.67
CA VAL A 241 -11.53 6.34 -16.56
C VAL A 241 -13.03 6.46 -16.26
N THR A 242 -13.44 6.51 -14.99
CA THR A 242 -14.85 6.67 -14.65
C THR A 242 -15.40 8.01 -15.14
N ILE A 243 -14.64 9.09 -14.94
CA ILE A 243 -15.02 10.44 -15.41
C ILE A 243 -15.03 10.49 -16.94
N SER A 244 -14.02 9.92 -17.61
CA SER A 244 -13.95 9.90 -19.07
C SER A 244 -15.13 9.14 -19.67
N GLY A 245 -15.48 7.97 -19.13
CA GLY A 245 -16.65 7.20 -19.55
C GLY A 245 -17.97 7.97 -19.39
N LEU A 246 -18.12 8.74 -18.29
CA LEU A 246 -19.27 9.61 -18.09
C LEU A 246 -19.33 10.73 -19.15
N LEU A 247 -18.20 11.36 -19.44
CA LEU A 247 -18.10 12.45 -20.43
C LEU A 247 -18.24 11.97 -21.89
N ASP A 248 -17.97 10.69 -22.15
CA ASP A 248 -18.19 10.06 -23.45
C ASP A 248 -19.66 9.66 -23.64
N THR A 249 -20.31 9.20 -22.58
CA THR A 249 -21.74 8.85 -22.60
C THR A 249 -22.63 10.10 -22.70
N PHE A 250 -22.24 11.19 -22.04
CA PHE A 250 -22.99 12.46 -22.03
C PHE A 250 -22.13 13.62 -22.56
N PRO A 251 -22.05 13.81 -23.89
CA PRO A 251 -21.18 14.84 -24.50
C PRO A 251 -21.50 16.27 -24.05
N SER A 252 -22.74 16.54 -23.64
CA SER A 252 -23.17 17.85 -23.11
C SER A 252 -22.42 18.24 -21.82
N LEU A 253 -21.91 17.28 -21.05
CA LEU A 253 -21.15 17.53 -19.82
C LEU A 253 -19.70 17.95 -20.08
N ARG A 254 -19.17 17.75 -21.30
CA ARG A 254 -17.77 18.09 -21.64
C ARG A 254 -17.46 19.58 -21.44
N ARG A 255 -18.42 20.47 -21.71
CA ARG A 255 -18.28 21.92 -21.45
C ARG A 255 -18.11 22.26 -19.97
N TYR A 256 -18.54 21.36 -19.08
CA TYR A 256 -18.48 21.50 -17.63
C TYR A 256 -17.49 20.52 -16.99
N LYS A 257 -16.52 19.99 -17.76
CA LYS A 257 -15.57 18.96 -17.34
C LYS A 257 -15.01 19.20 -15.93
N THR A 258 -14.52 20.40 -15.64
CA THR A 258 -13.95 20.74 -14.32
C THR A 258 -14.96 20.60 -13.18
N TYR A 259 -16.20 21.06 -13.39
CA TYR A 259 -17.27 20.94 -12.41
C TYR A 259 -17.69 19.48 -12.21
N VAL A 260 -17.69 18.67 -13.28
CA VAL A 260 -17.97 17.22 -13.19
C VAL A 260 -16.90 16.52 -12.37
N ILE A 261 -15.62 16.84 -12.58
CA ILE A 261 -14.50 16.27 -11.81
C ILE A 261 -14.63 16.64 -10.33
N ILE A 262 -14.81 17.93 -10.02
CA ILE A 262 -14.96 18.40 -8.63
C ILE A 262 -16.19 17.76 -7.98
N GLY A 263 -17.31 17.68 -8.70
CA GLY A 263 -18.53 17.02 -8.23
C GLY A 263 -18.32 15.54 -7.94
N TYR A 264 -17.68 14.80 -8.84
CA TYR A 264 -17.32 13.40 -8.66
C TYR A 264 -16.44 13.20 -7.41
N CYS A 265 -15.33 13.94 -7.30
CA CYS A 265 -14.43 13.83 -6.15
C CYS A 265 -15.13 14.19 -4.84
N SER A 266 -16.01 15.20 -4.84
CA SER A 266 -16.78 15.60 -3.67
C SER A 266 -17.76 14.51 -3.24
N VAL A 267 -18.49 13.91 -4.19
CA VAL A 267 -19.41 12.81 -3.91
C VAL A 267 -18.66 11.60 -3.37
N CYS A 268 -17.55 11.20 -4.00
CA CYS A 268 -16.74 10.08 -3.52
C CYS A 268 -16.15 10.34 -2.12
N PHE A 269 -15.69 11.56 -1.84
CA PHE A 269 -15.23 11.96 -0.51
C PHE A 269 -16.34 11.82 0.53
N LEU A 270 -17.55 12.34 0.25
CA LEU A 270 -18.68 12.30 1.18
C LEU A 270 -19.17 10.87 1.43
N VAL A 271 -19.27 10.05 0.39
CA VAL A 271 -19.71 8.64 0.50
C VAL A 271 -18.71 7.80 1.29
N ALA A 272 -17.41 8.06 1.12
CA ALA A 272 -16.34 7.32 1.79
C ALA A 272 -15.96 7.90 3.17
N LEU A 273 -16.57 9.00 3.59
CA LEU A 273 -16.33 9.65 4.89
C LEU A 273 -16.49 8.70 6.10
N PRO A 274 -17.44 7.74 6.12
CA PRO A 274 -17.52 6.74 7.18
C PRO A 274 -16.26 5.89 7.38
N ILE A 275 -15.41 5.74 6.36
CA ILE A 275 -14.15 4.97 6.46
C ILE A 275 -13.13 5.71 7.36
N CYS A 276 -13.29 7.02 7.56
CA CYS A 276 -12.48 7.79 8.51
C CYS A 276 -12.97 7.65 9.96
N ALA A 277 -14.07 6.95 10.21
CA ALA A 277 -14.59 6.69 11.55
C ALA A 277 -13.82 5.55 12.25
N PRO A 278 -13.82 5.55 13.59
CA PRO A 278 -13.51 4.37 14.40
C PRO A 278 -14.30 3.15 13.94
N VAL A 279 -13.65 2.22 13.24
CA VAL A 279 -14.24 0.92 12.87
C VAL A 279 -13.24 -0.18 13.19
N LYS A 280 -13.76 -1.34 13.60
CA LYS A 280 -12.99 -2.55 13.94
C LYS A 280 -12.16 -3.07 12.78
#